data_AF-A0A7V4HX56-F1
#
_entry.id   AF-A0A7V4HX56-F1
#
_cell.length_a   1.000
_cell.length_b   1.000
_cell.length_c   1.000
_cell.angle_alpha   90.00
_cell.angle_beta   90.00
_cell.angle_gamma   90.00
#
_symmetry.space_group_name_H-M   'P 1'
#
loop_
_entity.id
_entity.type
_entity.pdbx_description
1 polymer ?
#
loop_
_entity_poly.entity_id
_entity_poly.type
_entity_poly.pdbx_seq_one_letter_code
_entity_poly.pdbx_strand_id
1 'polypeptide(L)'
;MIARLHGKLVWRGEDALIIDVGGVGYRVRVPRNVPAELSLGETVTLHTHLHVRENELALYGCTNEDQLALFEILLGVSGIGPRLAM
;
A
#
# COMPACT_ATOMS: atom_id res chain seq x y z
N MET A 1 -2.56 13.68 3.42
CA MET A 1 -2.13 12.64 2.49
C MET A 1 -1.17 11.73 3.23
N ILE A 2 -1.43 10.43 3.28
CA ILE A 2 -0.54 9.46 3.93
C ILE A 2 0.43 8.98 2.83
N ALA A 3 1.60 9.59 2.75
CA ALA A 3 2.56 9.37 1.65
C ALA A 3 3.58 8.25 1.95
N ARG A 4 3.77 7.93 3.24
CA ARG A 4 4.71 6.92 3.69
C ARG A 4 4.24 6.32 5.00
N LEU A 5 4.42 5.01 5.15
CA LEU A 5 4.30 4.30 6.42
C LEU A 5 5.63 3.64 6.76
N HIS A 6 6.01 3.73 8.03
CA HIS A 6 7.19 3.06 8.56
C HIS A 6 6.81 2.47 9.91
N GLY A 7 6.89 1.14 10.03
CA GLY A 7 6.40 0.45 11.21
C GLY A 7 6.54 -1.06 11.12
N LYS A 8 5.96 -1.79 12.06
CA LYS A 8 6.09 -3.25 12.13
C LYS A 8 5.01 -3.94 11.32
N LEU A 9 5.38 -4.96 10.54
CA LEU A 9 4.44 -5.83 9.87
C LEU A 9 3.75 -6.74 10.91
N VAL A 10 2.47 -6.53 11.16
CA VAL A 10 1.70 -7.31 12.16
C VAL A 10 0.76 -8.34 11.53
N TRP A 11 0.45 -8.18 10.24
CA TRP A 11 -0.34 -9.14 9.48
C TRP A 11 -0.02 -9.05 7.98
N ARG A 12 -0.07 -10.18 7.27
CA ARG A 12 0.06 -10.25 5.81
C ARG A 12 -1.02 -11.14 5.21
N GLY A 13 -1.59 -10.70 4.10
CA GLY A 13 -2.51 -11.45 3.25
C GLY A 13 -1.93 -11.64 1.85
N GLU A 14 -2.80 -11.93 0.89
CA GLU A 14 -2.41 -12.16 -0.52
C GLU A 14 -2.10 -10.86 -1.27
N ASP A 15 -2.87 -9.79 -1.03
CA ASP A 15 -2.78 -8.49 -1.71
C ASP A 15 -2.71 -7.31 -0.73
N ALA A 16 -2.48 -7.58 0.56
CA ALA A 16 -2.51 -6.56 1.60
C ALA A 16 -1.63 -6.89 2.79
N LEU A 17 -1.20 -5.85 3.48
CA LEU A 17 -0.43 -5.89 4.73
C LEU A 17 -1.14 -5.04 5.79
N ILE A 18 -0.89 -5.34 7.06
CA ILE A 18 -1.18 -4.41 8.16
C ILE A 18 0.15 -4.01 8.80
N ILE A 19 0.43 -2.71 8.77
CA ILE A 19 1.61 -2.10 9.39
C ILE A 19 1.17 -1.39 10.66
N ASP A 20 1.72 -1.80 11.80
CA ASP A 20 1.56 -1.08 13.07
C ASP A 20 2.53 0.11 13.09
N VAL A 21 1.94 1.30 13.17
CA VAL A 21 2.66 2.57 13.34
C VAL A 21 2.17 3.23 14.63
N GLY A 22 2.93 3.06 15.71
CA GLY A 22 2.62 3.66 17.01
C GLY A 22 1.33 3.12 17.64
N GLY A 23 1.00 1.85 17.43
CA GLY A 23 -0.22 1.21 17.94
C GLY A 23 -1.44 1.35 17.04
N VAL A 24 -1.31 1.98 15.86
CA VAL A 24 -2.36 2.07 14.84
C VAL A 24 -2.03 1.12 13.69
N GLY A 25 -2.91 0.16 13.44
CA GLY A 25 -2.78 -0.79 12.33
C GLY A 25 -3.31 -0.22 11.02
N TYR A 26 -2.42 0.12 10.09
CA TYR A 26 -2.79 0.59 8.76
C TYR A 26 -2.86 -0.59 7.79
N ARG A 27 -4.05 -0.85 7.23
CA ARG A 27 -4.19 -1.80 6.14
C ARG A 27 -3.79 -1.16 4.81
N VAL A 28 -2.78 -1.72 4.16
CA VAL A 28 -2.22 -1.23 2.90
C VAL A 28 -2.35 -2.34 1.85
N ARG A 29 -2.96 -2.04 0.71
CA ARG A 29 -2.97 -2.92 -0.46
C ARG A 29 -1.62 -2.81 -1.16
N VAL A 30 -1.05 -3.94 -1.56
CA VAL A 30 0.27 -4.02 -2.18
C VAL A 30 0.25 -5.03 -3.33
N PRO A 31 1.18 -4.94 -4.30
CA PRO A 31 1.38 -5.98 -5.31
C PRO A 31 1.62 -7.36 -4.68
N ARG A 32 1.12 -8.43 -5.32
CA ARG A 32 1.11 -9.81 -4.77
C ARG A 32 2.49 -10.39 -4.45
N ASN A 33 3.55 -9.88 -5.06
CA ASN A 33 4.93 -10.31 -4.76
C ASN A 33 5.42 -9.74 -3.42
N VAL A 34 4.93 -8.58 -2.99
CA VAL A 34 5.42 -7.89 -1.78
C VAL A 34 5.18 -8.71 -0.49
N PRO A 35 3.99 -9.28 -0.22
CA PRO A 35 3.76 -10.07 0.99
C PRO A 35 4.58 -11.36 1.09
N ALA A 36 5.10 -11.87 -0.03
CA ALA A 36 5.92 -13.09 -0.06
C ALA A 36 7.36 -12.81 0.38
N GLU A 37 7.84 -11.58 0.25
CA GLU A 37 9.21 -11.16 0.56
C GLU A 37 9.38 -10.72 2.03
N LEU A 38 8.28 -10.54 2.77
CA LEU A 38 8.28 -9.94 4.10
C LEU A 38 7.92 -10.93 5.22
N SER A 39 8.59 -10.79 6.37
CA SER A 39 8.31 -11.59 7.57
C SER A 39 7.50 -10.84 8.61
N LEU A 40 6.61 -11.53 9.33
CA LEU A 40 5.88 -10.92 10.45
C LEU A 40 6.86 -10.43 11.53
N GLY A 41 6.58 -9.26 12.10
CA GLY A 41 7.42 -8.59 13.10
C GLY A 41 8.55 -7.74 12.52
N GLU A 42 8.83 -7.85 11.22
CA GLU A 42 9.83 -7.04 10.53
C GLU A 42 9.39 -5.56 10.47
N THR A 43 10.36 -4.65 10.49
CA THR A 43 10.10 -3.23 10.25
C THR A 43 10.10 -2.96 8.75
N VAL A 44 8.99 -2.46 8.23
CA VAL A 44 8.76 -2.24 6.80
C VAL A 44 8.54 -0.75 6.55
N THR A 45 9.05 -0.28 5.41
CA THR A 45 8.72 1.04 4.86
C THR A 45 7.92 0.85 3.58
N LEU A 46 6.78 1.52 3.48
CA LEU A 46 5.99 1.59 2.25
C LEU A 46 5.79 3.04 1.85
N HIS A 47 5.93 3.31 0.56
CA HIS A 47 5.45 4.54 -0.06
C HIS A 47 3.98 4.32 -0.41
N THR A 48 3.11 5.25 -0.05
CA THR A 48 1.67 5.02 -0.10
C THR A 48 0.91 6.12 -0.82
N HIS A 49 -0.12 5.70 -1.54
CA HIS A 49 -1.15 6.57 -2.11
C HIS A 49 -2.45 6.36 -1.34
N LEU A 50 -2.99 7.43 -0.75
CA LEU A 50 -4.31 7.42 -0.12
C LEU A 50 -5.37 7.71 -1.18
N HIS A 51 -6.10 6.67 -1.56
CA HIS A 51 -7.23 6.77 -2.47
C HIS A 51 -8.50 7.10 -1.69
N VAL A 52 -9.16 8.20 -2.06
CA VAL A 52 -10.37 8.70 -1.40
C VAL A 52 -11.52 8.73 -2.41
N ARG A 53 -12.61 8.04 -2.08
CA ARG A 53 -13.92 8.14 -2.75
C ARG A 53 -15.00 8.38 -1.69
N GLU A 54 -16.21 8.74 -2.13
CA GLU A 54 -17.33 9.04 -1.22
C GLU A 54 -17.55 7.99 -0.13
N ASN A 55 -17.39 6.71 -0.46
CA ASN A 55 -17.64 5.58 0.46
C ASN A 55 -16.40 4.69 0.68
N GLU A 56 -15.20 5.14 0.30
CA GLU A 56 -14.00 4.32 0.39
C GLU A 56 -12.75 5.16 0.74
N LEU A 57 -12.04 4.73 1.78
CA LEU A 57 -10.67 5.13 2.07
C LEU A 57 -9.79 3.90 1.93
N ALA A 58 -8.85 3.93 1.00
CA ALA A 58 -7.93 2.83 0.74
C ALA A 58 -6.50 3.33 0.64
N LEU A 59 -5.58 2.63 1.29
CA LEU A 59 -4.14 2.82 1.11
C LEU A 59 -3.62 1.80 0.12
N TYR A 60 -2.92 2.29 -0.88
CA TYR A 60 -2.17 1.53 -1.87
C TYR A 60 -0.69 1.78 -1.60
N GLY A 61 0.15 0.75 -1.62
CA GLY A 61 1.54 0.86 -1.20
C GLY A 61 2.52 0.09 -2.07
N CYS A 62 3.71 0.65 -2.21
CA CYS A 62 4.84 0.07 -2.92
C CYS A 62 6.10 0.15 -2.04
N THR A 63 7.04 -0.77 -2.27
CA THR A 63 8.35 -0.76 -1.58
C THR A 63 9.31 0.26 -2.20
N ASN A 64 9.06 0.68 -3.45
CA ASN A 64 9.84 1.69 -4.18
C ASN A 64 8.95 2.88 -4.59
N GLU A 65 9.50 4.10 -4.53
CA GLU A 65 8.88 5.33 -5.03
C GLU A 65 8.57 5.27 -6.52
N ASP A 66 9.44 4.66 -7.35
CA ASP A 66 9.22 4.56 -8.80
C ASP A 66 7.96 3.75 -9.14
N GLN A 67 7.70 2.71 -8.35
CA GLN A 67 6.48 1.90 -8.50
C GLN A 67 5.23 2.70 -8.11
N LEU A 68 5.32 3.51 -7.05
CA LEU A 68 4.22 4.39 -6.66
C LEU A 68 3.95 5.45 -7.73
N ALA A 69 4.99 6.05 -8.30
CA ALA A 69 4.86 7.02 -9.37
C ALA A 69 4.20 6.42 -10.62
N LEU A 70 4.59 5.20 -11.01
CA LEU A 70 3.94 4.47 -12.10
C LEU A 70 2.45 4.21 -11.78
N PHE A 71 2.14 3.74 -10.57
CA PHE A 71 0.78 3.53 -10.11
C PHE A 71 -0.07 4.81 -10.23
N GLU A 72 0.46 5.95 -9.79
CA GLU A 72 -0.23 7.24 -9.87
C GLU A 72 -0.45 7.72 -11.31
N ILE A 73 0.52 7.49 -12.20
CA ILE A 73 0.36 7.77 -13.64
C ILE A 73 -0.78 6.92 -14.21
N LEU A 74 -0.83 5.63 -13.88
CA LEU A 74 -1.85 4.71 -14.35
C LEU A 74 -3.25 5.10 -13.87
N LEU A 75 -3.39 5.61 -12.64
CA LEU A 75 -4.66 6.13 -12.12
C LEU A 75 -5.22 7.31 -12.93
N GLY A 76 -4.36 8.07 -13.62
CA GLY A 76 -4.75 9.17 -14.49
C GLY A 76 -5.34 8.72 -15.84
N VAL A 77 -5.18 7.45 -16.20
CA VAL A 77 -5.66 6.90 -17.47
C VAL A 77 -7.14 6.52 -17.35
N SER A 78 -7.98 7.05 -18.26
CA SER A 78 -9.40 6.74 -18.29
C SER A 78 -9.66 5.23 -18.36
N GLY A 79 -10.46 4.71 -17.42
CA GLY A 79 -10.80 3.30 -17.33
C GLY A 79 -9.85 2.44 -16.49
N ILE A 80 -8.72 2.99 -16.02
CA ILE A 80 -7.82 2.29 -15.09
C ILE A 80 -8.20 2.65 -13.64
N GLY A 81 -8.67 1.66 -12.90
CA GLY A 81 -8.95 1.80 -11.47
C GLY A 81 -7.76 1.41 -10.58
N PRO A 82 -7.76 1.78 -9.28
CA PRO A 82 -6.67 1.48 -8.37
C PRO A 82 -6.33 -0.01 -8.19
N ARG A 83 -7.30 -0.91 -8.37
CA ARG A 83 -7.00 -2.36 -8.35
C ARG A 83 -6.30 -2.85 -9.61
N LEU A 84 -6.54 -2.20 -10.75
CA LEU A 84 -5.92 -2.57 -12.03
C LEU A 84 -4.51 -1.96 -12.18
N ALA A 85 -4.29 -0.81 -11.57
CA ALA A 85 -2.98 -0.15 -11.53
C ALA A 85 -1.98 -0.81 -10.56
N MET A 86 -2.46 -1.65 -9.62
CA MET A 86 -1.67 -2.30 -8.56
C MET A 86 -1.16 -3.69 -8.95
#